data_AF-A0A2D8A9P4-F1
#
_entry.id   AF-A0A2D8A9P4-F1
#
_cell.length_a   1.000
_cell.length_b   1.000
_cell.length_c   1.000
_cell.angle_alpha   90.00
_cell.angle_beta   90.00
_cell.angle_gamma   90.00
#
_symmetry.space_group_name_H-M   'P 1'
#
loop_
_entity.id
_entity.type
_entity.pdbx_description
1 polymer ?
#
loop_
_entity_poly.entity_id
_entity_poly.type
_entity_poly.pdbx_seq_one_letter_code
_entity_poly.pdbx_strand_id
1 'polypeptide(L)'
;MLKSLLILSSLFLAVGLTVFAWFAFTFFKAWNGDGYTAVDKAVSDQYYTKENQLYFVSMGNFFSLGAKKIEGADISSFQILTTEYARDLQHLYFNGKVVDSVDLESFQILSQVYAKDKNSVYILGKSEPRADLQTFEVFGDSYYAKDKNTVWYFYGIVEEADPHSFKALADPVEGVDHSNSFLRGHLADDS
;
A
#
# COMPACT_ATOMS: atom_id res chain seq x y z
N MET A 1 -47.87 -42.40 -1.24
CA MET A 1 -47.77 -40.93 -1.43
C MET A 1 -46.79 -40.28 -0.46
N LEU A 2 -46.94 -40.41 0.87
CA LEU A 2 -46.09 -39.69 1.85
C LEU A 2 -44.58 -40.02 1.77
N LYS A 3 -44.22 -41.31 1.61
CA LYS A 3 -42.81 -41.73 1.44
C LYS A 3 -42.16 -41.16 0.17
N SER A 4 -42.92 -41.13 -0.93
CA SER A 4 -42.47 -40.60 -2.22
C SER A 4 -42.23 -39.10 -2.17
N LEU A 5 -43.07 -38.35 -1.43
CA LEU A 5 -42.94 -36.91 -1.21
C LEU A 5 -41.70 -36.56 -0.37
N LEU A 6 -41.44 -37.32 0.70
CA LEU A 6 -40.27 -37.16 1.56
C LEU A 6 -38.95 -37.40 0.81
N ILE A 7 -38.91 -38.42 -0.07
CA ILE A 7 -37.75 -38.71 -0.93
C ILE A 7 -37.52 -37.59 -1.94
N LEU A 8 -38.60 -37.01 -2.50
CA LEU A 8 -38.48 -35.89 -3.44
C LEU A 8 -37.95 -34.63 -2.73
N SER A 9 -38.46 -34.31 -1.54
CA SER A 9 -38.01 -33.13 -0.77
C SER A 9 -36.56 -33.24 -0.29
N SER A 10 -36.11 -34.43 0.12
CA SER A 10 -34.72 -34.63 0.51
C SER A 10 -33.78 -34.54 -0.69
N LEU A 11 -34.23 -34.92 -1.88
CA LEU A 11 -33.47 -34.75 -3.13
C LEU A 11 -33.32 -33.26 -3.50
N PHE A 12 -34.38 -32.46 -3.40
CA PHE A 12 -34.30 -31.00 -3.62
C PHE A 12 -33.39 -30.30 -2.59
N LEU A 13 -33.47 -30.70 -1.32
CA LEU A 13 -32.58 -30.19 -0.27
C LEU A 13 -31.11 -30.55 -0.57
N ALA A 14 -30.84 -31.80 -0.97
CA ALA A 14 -29.50 -32.25 -1.31
C ALA A 14 -28.93 -31.51 -2.53
N VAL A 15 -29.73 -31.33 -3.59
CA VAL A 15 -29.33 -30.53 -4.76
C VAL A 15 -29.09 -29.06 -4.38
N GLY A 16 -29.93 -28.49 -3.51
CA GLY A 16 -29.71 -27.13 -2.99
C GLY A 16 -28.40 -26.99 -2.22
N LEU A 17 -28.08 -27.96 -1.36
CA LEU A 17 -26.83 -27.97 -0.59
C LEU A 17 -25.59 -28.15 -1.47
N THR A 18 -25.65 -28.99 -2.51
CA THR A 18 -24.51 -29.17 -3.43
C THR A 18 -24.27 -27.92 -4.27
N VAL A 19 -25.33 -27.30 -4.79
CA VAL A 19 -25.24 -26.04 -5.51
C VAL A 19 -24.68 -24.95 -4.61
N PHE A 20 -25.19 -24.83 -3.38
CA PHE A 20 -24.68 -23.87 -2.39
C PHE A 20 -23.20 -24.13 -2.05
N ALA A 21 -22.81 -25.38 -1.79
CA ALA A 21 -21.42 -25.73 -1.50
C ALA A 21 -20.50 -25.41 -2.68
N TRP A 22 -20.95 -25.63 -3.92
CA TRP A 22 -20.21 -25.25 -5.11
C TRP A 22 -20.06 -23.73 -5.24
N PHE A 23 -21.12 -22.95 -5.00
CA PHE A 23 -21.03 -21.50 -4.96
C PHE A 23 -20.10 -21.01 -3.83
N ALA A 24 -20.20 -21.58 -2.64
CA ALA A 24 -19.31 -21.25 -1.52
C ALA A 24 -17.84 -21.58 -1.83
N PHE A 25 -17.59 -22.72 -2.49
CA PHE A 25 -16.25 -23.12 -2.91
C PHE A 25 -15.68 -22.17 -3.97
N THR A 26 -16.44 -21.89 -5.03
CA THR A 26 -16.01 -20.94 -6.09
C THR A 26 -15.78 -19.54 -5.54
N PHE A 27 -16.65 -19.09 -4.63
CA PHE A 27 -16.50 -17.83 -3.92
C PHE A 27 -15.22 -17.80 -3.07
N PHE A 28 -14.98 -18.84 -2.27
CA PHE A 28 -13.79 -18.95 -1.42
C PHE A 28 -12.49 -18.93 -2.25
N LYS A 29 -12.49 -19.58 -3.42
CA LYS A 29 -11.36 -19.54 -4.35
C LYS A 29 -11.11 -18.14 -4.94
N ALA A 30 -12.17 -17.43 -5.32
CA ALA A 30 -12.06 -16.07 -5.84
C ALA A 30 -11.55 -15.09 -4.76
N TRP A 31 -12.03 -15.25 -3.52
CA TRP A 31 -11.63 -14.42 -2.40
C TRP A 31 -10.14 -14.55 -2.05
N ASN A 32 -9.60 -15.77 -2.12
CA ASN A 32 -8.23 -16.06 -1.71
C ASN A 32 -7.20 -16.05 -2.85
N GLY A 33 -7.58 -15.67 -4.07
CA GLY A 33 -6.66 -15.64 -5.21
C GLY A 33 -6.15 -17.02 -5.62
N ASP A 34 -7.04 -17.89 -6.09
CA ASP A 34 -6.71 -19.26 -6.53
C ASP A 34 -5.50 -19.33 -7.49
N GLY A 35 -4.50 -20.13 -7.10
CA GLY A 35 -3.26 -20.33 -7.84
C GLY A 35 -2.19 -19.24 -7.67
N TYR A 36 -2.42 -18.25 -6.79
CA TYR A 36 -1.39 -17.28 -6.40
C TYR A 36 -0.69 -17.69 -5.10
N THR A 37 0.62 -17.50 -5.06
CA THR A 37 1.44 -17.73 -3.86
C THR A 37 2.00 -16.41 -3.37
N ALA A 38 1.70 -16.03 -2.14
CA ALA A 38 2.25 -14.82 -1.53
C ALA A 38 3.78 -14.89 -1.49
N VAL A 39 4.46 -13.79 -1.82
CA VAL A 39 5.93 -13.73 -1.81
C VAL A 39 6.46 -13.69 -0.38
N ASP A 40 5.98 -12.75 0.43
CA ASP A 40 6.23 -12.71 1.88
C ASP A 40 5.05 -12.05 2.60
N LYS A 41 4.08 -12.88 3.02
CA LYS A 41 2.85 -12.45 3.68
C LYS A 41 3.11 -11.86 5.08
N ALA A 42 4.28 -12.09 5.68
CA ALA A 42 4.61 -11.49 6.97
C ALA A 42 4.93 -9.99 6.84
N VAL A 43 5.37 -9.55 5.65
CA VAL A 43 5.71 -8.15 5.38
C VAL A 43 4.61 -7.44 4.59
N SER A 44 4.07 -8.07 3.54
CA SER A 44 3.03 -7.47 2.70
C SER A 44 2.11 -8.52 2.11
N ASP A 45 0.80 -8.30 2.25
CA ASP A 45 -0.22 -9.12 1.59
C ASP A 45 -0.56 -8.61 0.18
N GLN A 46 0.37 -7.90 -0.47
CA GLN A 46 0.12 -7.26 -1.77
C GLN A 46 0.91 -7.86 -2.94
N TYR A 47 1.87 -8.75 -2.69
CA TYR A 47 2.75 -9.29 -3.73
C TYR A 47 2.67 -10.81 -3.80
N TYR A 48 2.39 -11.31 -5.01
CA TYR A 48 2.12 -12.72 -5.26
C TYR A 48 2.81 -13.20 -6.53
N THR A 49 3.11 -14.50 -6.59
CA THR A 49 3.60 -15.18 -7.78
C THR A 49 2.57 -16.14 -8.33
N LYS A 50 2.53 -16.27 -9.65
CA LYS A 50 1.76 -17.28 -10.37
C LYS A 50 2.43 -17.56 -11.71
N GLU A 51 2.62 -18.84 -12.05
CA GLU A 51 3.19 -19.26 -13.35
C GLU A 51 4.51 -18.54 -13.71
N ASN A 52 5.41 -18.41 -12.75
CA ASN A 52 6.70 -17.71 -12.89
C ASN A 52 6.55 -16.23 -13.33
N GLN A 53 5.48 -15.58 -12.88
CA GLN A 53 5.22 -14.15 -13.04
C GLN A 53 4.89 -13.53 -11.68
N LEU A 54 5.21 -12.24 -11.54
CA LEU A 54 4.96 -11.46 -10.33
C LEU A 54 3.72 -10.59 -10.51
N TYR A 55 2.93 -10.48 -9.44
CA TYR A 55 1.68 -9.75 -9.41
C TYR A 55 1.57 -8.89 -8.15
N PHE A 56 1.02 -7.68 -8.33
CA PHE A 56 0.56 -6.81 -7.27
C PHE A 56 -0.96 -6.91 -7.12
N VAL A 57 -1.43 -7.06 -5.89
CA VAL A 57 -2.84 -7.11 -5.52
C VAL A 57 -3.04 -6.11 -4.39
N SER A 58 -3.67 -4.98 -4.70
CA SER A 58 -3.84 -3.92 -3.71
C SER A 58 -4.61 -4.44 -2.49
N MET A 59 -4.02 -4.28 -1.30
CA MET A 59 -4.52 -4.76 -0.02
C MET A 59 -4.85 -6.27 0.02
N GLY A 60 -4.27 -7.09 -0.87
CA GLY A 60 -4.62 -8.51 -1.01
C GLY A 60 -6.05 -8.76 -1.54
N ASN A 61 -6.73 -7.71 -2.02
CA ASN A 61 -8.12 -7.81 -2.46
C ASN A 61 -8.23 -8.34 -3.91
N PHE A 62 -8.07 -9.65 -4.06
CA PHE A 62 -8.23 -10.35 -5.34
C PHE A 62 -9.62 -10.15 -5.97
N PHE A 63 -10.66 -10.07 -5.13
CA PHE A 63 -12.04 -10.04 -5.60
C PHE A 63 -12.39 -8.72 -6.30
N SER A 64 -12.14 -7.58 -5.64
CA SER A 64 -12.56 -6.27 -6.14
C SER A 64 -11.47 -5.55 -6.94
N LEU A 65 -10.20 -5.74 -6.59
CA LEU A 65 -9.08 -4.98 -7.18
C LEU A 65 -8.27 -5.80 -8.18
N GLY A 66 -8.36 -7.13 -8.08
CA GLY A 66 -7.70 -8.07 -8.98
C GLY A 66 -6.17 -8.08 -8.84
N ALA A 67 -5.54 -9.00 -9.56
CA ALA A 67 -4.10 -9.10 -9.66
C ALA A 67 -3.59 -8.33 -10.89
N LYS A 68 -2.60 -7.48 -10.68
CA LYS A 68 -1.92 -6.71 -11.74
C LYS A 68 -0.52 -7.25 -11.90
N LYS A 69 -0.21 -7.75 -13.09
CA LYS A 69 1.15 -8.25 -13.39
C LYS A 69 2.16 -7.10 -13.28
N ILE A 70 3.29 -7.36 -12.62
CA ILE A 70 4.43 -6.44 -12.56
C ILE A 70 5.36 -6.83 -13.71
N GLU A 71 5.33 -6.05 -14.79
CA GLU A 71 6.13 -6.32 -15.98
C GLU A 71 7.61 -6.08 -15.73
N GLY A 72 8.47 -6.99 -16.21
CA GLY A 72 9.93 -6.84 -16.13
C GLY A 72 10.55 -7.12 -14.76
N ALA A 73 9.77 -7.46 -13.74
CA ALA A 73 10.30 -7.78 -12.41
C ALA A 73 11.11 -9.08 -12.40
N ASP A 74 12.29 -9.04 -11.78
CA ASP A 74 13.09 -10.23 -11.55
C ASP A 74 12.64 -10.93 -10.27
N ILE A 75 11.85 -11.99 -10.43
CA ILE A 75 11.30 -12.79 -9.33
C ILE A 75 12.40 -13.37 -8.44
N SER A 76 13.54 -13.74 -9.02
CA SER A 76 14.61 -14.42 -8.28
C SER A 76 15.30 -13.52 -7.27
N SER A 77 15.26 -12.21 -7.50
CA SER A 77 15.83 -11.18 -6.62
C SER A 77 14.78 -10.28 -5.97
N PHE A 78 13.49 -10.54 -6.20
CA PHE A 78 12.42 -9.70 -5.68
C PHE A 78 12.32 -9.79 -4.16
N GLN A 79 12.34 -8.63 -3.51
CA GLN A 79 12.30 -8.50 -2.06
C GLN A 79 11.25 -7.45 -1.67
N ILE A 80 10.37 -7.82 -0.76
CA ILE A 80 9.43 -6.89 -0.13
C ILE A 80 10.17 -6.18 1.01
N LEU A 81 10.19 -4.85 0.98
CA LEU A 81 10.88 -4.02 1.98
C LEU A 81 9.91 -3.53 3.06
N THR A 82 8.72 -3.10 2.63
CA THR A 82 7.60 -2.74 3.50
C THR A 82 6.28 -3.17 2.85
N THR A 83 5.16 -2.83 3.48
CA THR A 83 3.84 -3.01 2.87
C THR A 83 3.74 -2.36 1.49
N GLU A 84 4.33 -1.17 1.34
CA GLU A 84 4.24 -0.32 0.15
C GLU A 84 5.44 -0.49 -0.80
N TYR A 85 6.66 -0.67 -0.27
CA TYR A 85 7.90 -0.73 -1.04
C TYR A 85 8.40 -2.16 -1.26
N ALA A 86 8.86 -2.43 -2.47
CA ALA A 86 9.60 -3.64 -2.82
C ALA A 86 10.73 -3.30 -3.81
N ARG A 87 11.66 -4.21 -4.03
CA ARG A 87 12.76 -4.04 -5.00
C ARG A 87 13.11 -5.36 -5.67
N ASP A 88 13.75 -5.27 -6.82
CA ASP A 88 14.62 -6.34 -7.33
C ASP A 88 16.05 -5.79 -7.51
N LEU A 89 16.91 -6.47 -8.27
CA LEU A 89 18.27 -5.98 -8.54
C LEU A 89 18.35 -4.69 -9.37
N GLN A 90 17.31 -4.37 -10.15
CA GLN A 90 17.32 -3.29 -11.13
C GLN A 90 16.30 -2.18 -10.83
N HIS A 91 15.21 -2.50 -10.13
CA HIS A 91 14.09 -1.60 -9.93
C HIS A 91 13.67 -1.51 -8.46
N LEU A 92 13.24 -0.31 -8.07
CA LEU A 92 12.41 -0.09 -6.89
C LEU A 92 10.94 -0.05 -7.32
N TYR A 93 10.07 -0.59 -6.48
CA TYR A 93 8.62 -0.59 -6.67
C TYR A 93 7.92 0.09 -5.49
N PHE A 94 6.93 0.92 -5.79
CA PHE A 94 5.95 1.44 -4.83
C PHE A 94 4.56 1.00 -5.28
N ASN A 95 3.85 0.23 -4.45
CA ASN A 95 2.55 -0.34 -4.77
C ASN A 95 2.50 -1.05 -6.15
N GLY A 96 3.52 -1.88 -6.39
CA GLY A 96 3.66 -2.64 -7.63
C GLY A 96 4.01 -1.83 -8.87
N LYS A 97 4.29 -0.53 -8.75
CA LYS A 97 4.74 0.33 -9.85
C LYS A 97 6.21 0.66 -9.70
N VAL A 98 6.96 0.64 -10.80
CA VAL A 98 8.36 1.07 -10.82
C VAL A 98 8.46 2.53 -10.39
N VAL A 99 9.44 2.81 -9.52
CA VAL A 99 9.84 4.17 -9.15
C VAL A 99 11.01 4.58 -10.05
N ASP A 100 10.84 5.67 -10.78
CA ASP A 100 11.81 6.12 -11.77
C ASP A 100 13.02 6.79 -11.11
N SER A 101 14.19 6.65 -11.77
CA SER A 101 15.43 7.39 -11.46
C SER A 101 15.99 7.19 -10.04
N VAL A 102 15.81 5.99 -9.47
CA VAL A 102 16.29 5.65 -8.12
C VAL A 102 17.73 5.18 -8.12
N ASP A 103 18.52 5.69 -7.19
CA ASP A 103 19.80 5.09 -6.81
C ASP A 103 19.59 4.00 -5.75
N LEU A 104 19.49 2.74 -6.20
CA LEU A 104 19.17 1.60 -5.34
C LEU A 104 20.22 1.30 -4.25
N GLU A 105 21.46 1.76 -4.43
CA GLU A 105 22.55 1.56 -3.48
C GLU A 105 22.41 2.45 -2.25
N SER A 106 21.98 3.71 -2.45
CA SER A 106 21.79 4.69 -1.37
C SER A 106 20.33 4.84 -0.92
N PHE A 107 19.40 4.09 -1.54
CA PHE A 107 17.98 4.15 -1.21
C PHE A 107 17.70 3.78 0.25
N GLN A 108 16.93 4.64 0.90
CA GLN A 108 16.52 4.53 2.29
C GLN A 108 15.03 4.82 2.43
N ILE A 109 14.32 3.93 3.10
CA ILE A 109 12.93 4.14 3.51
C ILE A 109 12.92 4.97 4.79
N LEU A 110 12.17 6.07 4.79
CA LEU A 110 12.01 6.96 5.95
C LEU A 110 10.69 6.69 6.68
N SER A 111 9.64 6.35 5.93
CA SER A 111 8.36 5.83 6.44
C SER A 111 7.63 5.06 5.33
N GLN A 112 6.39 4.64 5.58
CA GLN A 112 5.56 3.97 4.56
C GLN A 112 5.33 4.83 3.31
N VAL A 113 5.36 6.15 3.44
CA VAL A 113 5.05 7.08 2.34
C VAL A 113 6.23 7.95 1.91
N TYR A 114 7.29 8.03 2.73
CA TYR A 114 8.49 8.82 2.45
C TYR A 114 9.72 7.93 2.31
N ALA A 115 10.54 8.22 1.30
CA ALA A 115 11.84 7.59 1.11
C ALA A 115 12.83 8.61 0.52
N LYS A 116 14.11 8.29 0.50
CA LYS A 116 15.13 9.08 -0.20
C LYS A 116 16.25 8.22 -0.72
N ASP A 117 17.01 8.75 -1.66
CA ASP A 117 18.34 8.25 -2.03
C ASP A 117 19.34 9.41 -1.99
N LYS A 118 20.56 9.22 -2.51
CA LYS A 118 21.59 10.27 -2.54
C LYS A 118 21.26 11.46 -3.46
N ASN A 119 20.25 11.35 -4.31
CA ASN A 119 19.89 12.34 -5.34
C ASN A 119 18.50 12.96 -5.14
N SER A 120 17.54 12.25 -4.54
CA SER A 120 16.13 12.64 -4.49
C SER A 120 15.42 12.20 -3.20
N VAL A 121 14.41 12.98 -2.82
CA VAL A 121 13.35 12.55 -1.88
C VAL A 121 12.18 12.02 -2.68
N TYR A 122 11.54 10.97 -2.20
CA TYR A 122 10.37 10.35 -2.81
C TYR A 122 9.18 10.39 -1.87
N ILE A 123 8.04 10.87 -2.38
CA ILE A 123 6.75 10.88 -1.69
C ILE A 123 5.80 9.97 -2.49
N LEU A 124 5.28 8.91 -1.86
CA LEU A 124 4.46 7.88 -2.52
C LEU A 124 5.10 7.31 -3.79
N GLY A 125 6.42 7.06 -3.74
CA GLY A 125 7.18 6.55 -4.88
C GLY A 125 7.33 7.55 -6.04
N LYS A 126 7.18 8.85 -5.81
CA LYS A 126 7.44 9.90 -6.80
C LYS A 126 8.51 10.86 -6.29
N SER A 127 9.51 11.15 -7.11
CA SER A 127 10.54 12.13 -6.78
C SER A 127 9.92 13.52 -6.57
N GLU A 128 10.28 14.19 -5.48
CA GLU A 128 9.88 15.56 -5.15
C GLU A 128 11.10 16.49 -5.31
N PRO A 129 11.29 17.11 -6.48
CA PRO A 129 12.48 17.92 -6.76
C PRO A 129 12.55 19.23 -5.96
N ARG A 130 11.46 19.64 -5.30
CA ARG A 130 11.45 20.83 -4.43
C ARG A 130 12.01 20.56 -3.03
N ALA A 131 12.13 19.29 -2.64
CA ALA A 131 12.62 18.92 -1.33
C ALA A 131 14.14 19.15 -1.20
N ASP A 132 14.54 19.80 -0.12
CA ASP A 132 15.94 19.93 0.30
C ASP A 132 16.39 18.62 0.93
N LEU A 133 17.10 17.81 0.13
CA LEU A 133 17.57 16.48 0.52
C LEU A 133 18.35 16.45 1.84
N GLN A 134 19.10 17.52 2.13
CA GLN A 134 20.01 17.57 3.27
C GLN A 134 19.27 17.79 4.60
N THR A 135 18.15 18.50 4.56
CA THR A 135 17.36 18.85 5.75
C THR A 135 16.01 18.12 5.84
N PHE A 136 15.68 17.27 4.85
CA PHE A 136 14.44 16.51 4.85
C PHE A 136 14.37 15.48 5.99
N GLU A 137 13.35 15.62 6.82
CA GLU A 137 13.05 14.77 7.97
C GLU A 137 11.55 14.39 8.01
N VAL A 138 11.27 13.20 8.54
CA VAL A 138 9.91 12.66 8.70
C VAL A 138 9.56 12.64 10.18
N PHE A 139 8.32 13.02 10.50
CA PHE A 139 7.85 13.06 11.88
C PHE A 139 7.30 11.69 12.32
N GLY A 140 8.20 10.77 12.70
CA GLY A 140 7.84 9.46 13.25
C GLY A 140 6.83 8.71 12.38
N ASP A 141 5.75 8.23 13.01
CA ASP A 141 4.64 7.54 12.33
C ASP A 141 3.59 8.50 11.72
N SER A 142 3.82 9.82 11.79
CA SER A 142 2.90 10.78 11.19
C SER A 142 3.01 10.82 9.67
N TYR A 143 2.00 11.38 9.05
CA TYR A 143 2.01 11.62 7.61
C TYR A 143 2.70 12.94 7.22
N TYR A 144 3.24 13.68 8.18
CA TYR A 144 4.00 14.90 7.94
C TYR A 144 5.50 14.61 7.76
N ALA A 145 6.11 15.41 6.89
CA ALA A 145 7.54 15.55 6.76
C ALA A 145 7.87 17.04 6.58
N LYS A 146 9.11 17.43 6.80
CA LYS A 146 9.56 18.78 6.49
C LYS A 146 11.01 18.82 6.09
N ASP A 147 11.39 19.95 5.52
CA ASP A 147 12.77 20.36 5.37
C ASP A 147 12.93 21.79 5.90
N LYS A 148 14.02 22.47 5.56
CA LYS A 148 14.24 23.85 6.01
C LYS A 148 13.30 24.90 5.38
N ASN A 149 12.59 24.57 4.30
CA ASN A 149 11.80 25.49 3.48
C ASN A 149 10.30 25.15 3.46
N THR A 150 9.91 23.91 3.71
CA THR A 150 8.56 23.41 3.40
C THR A 150 8.14 22.30 4.36
N VAL A 151 6.84 22.28 4.67
CA VAL A 151 6.18 21.17 5.35
C VAL A 151 5.32 20.44 4.32
N TRP A 152 5.43 19.12 4.30
CA TRP A 152 4.59 18.23 3.49
C TRP A 152 3.66 17.43 4.38
N TYR A 153 2.46 17.24 3.89
CA TYR A 153 1.65 16.07 4.16
C TYR A 153 1.80 15.12 2.97
N PHE A 154 1.60 13.81 3.15
CA PHE A 154 1.99 12.83 2.13
C PHE A 154 1.35 13.00 0.73
N TYR A 155 0.30 13.82 0.60
CA TYR A 155 -0.32 14.17 -0.68
C TYR A 155 -0.09 15.62 -1.15
N GLY A 156 0.64 16.45 -0.41
CA GLY A 156 0.85 17.84 -0.80
C GLY A 156 1.61 18.70 0.20
N ILE A 157 1.94 19.92 -0.21
CA ILE A 157 2.49 20.94 0.67
C ILE A 157 1.41 21.36 1.67
N VAL A 158 1.80 21.56 2.92
CA VAL A 158 0.96 22.16 3.96
C VAL A 158 1.10 23.67 3.81
N GLU A 159 0.13 24.29 3.15
CA GLU A 159 0.10 25.74 2.98
C GLU A 159 0.05 26.44 4.35
N GLU A 160 0.68 27.61 4.46
CA GLU A 160 0.74 28.44 5.68
C GLU A 160 1.56 27.87 6.85
N ALA A 161 2.04 26.63 6.76
CA ALA A 161 2.89 26.04 7.79
C ALA A 161 4.28 26.67 7.85
N ASP A 162 4.74 27.00 9.05
CA ASP A 162 6.12 27.41 9.30
C ASP A 162 7.03 26.17 9.56
N PRO A 163 7.92 25.80 8.62
CA PRO A 163 8.80 24.63 8.78
C PRO A 163 9.78 24.75 9.96
N HIS A 164 10.06 25.96 10.46
CA HIS A 164 10.98 26.14 11.58
C HIS A 164 10.35 25.85 12.93
N SER A 165 9.02 25.96 13.03
CA SER A 165 8.28 25.72 14.28
C SER A 165 7.32 24.54 14.23
N PHE A 166 7.13 23.94 13.05
CA PHE A 166 6.21 22.83 12.85
C PHE A 166 6.56 21.60 13.70
N LYS A 167 5.52 20.99 14.28
CA LYS A 167 5.56 19.73 15.02
C LYS A 167 4.35 18.88 14.65
N ALA A 168 4.58 17.61 14.33
CA ALA A 168 3.48 16.64 14.32
C ALA A 168 3.06 16.30 15.75
N LEU A 169 1.77 16.07 15.95
CA LEU A 169 1.19 15.67 17.23
C LEU A 169 1.08 14.13 17.33
N ALA A 170 0.50 13.66 18.44
CA ALA A 170 0.33 12.23 18.71
C ALA A 170 -0.63 11.56 17.71
N ASP A 171 -1.67 12.27 17.27
CA ASP A 171 -2.46 11.82 16.12
C ASP A 171 -1.64 12.07 14.84
N PRO A 172 -1.36 11.04 14.03
CA PRO A 172 -0.52 11.15 12.84
C PRO A 172 -1.06 12.10 11.77
N VAL A 173 -2.32 12.53 11.88
CA VAL A 173 -2.94 13.51 10.97
C VAL A 173 -2.93 14.94 11.52
N GLU A 174 -2.52 15.16 12.76
CA GLU A 174 -2.50 16.48 13.40
C GLU A 174 -1.08 17.06 13.45
N GLY A 175 -0.98 18.36 13.21
CA GLY A 175 0.27 19.11 13.34
C GLY A 175 0.00 20.53 13.83
N VAL A 176 1.03 21.19 14.34
CA VAL A 176 0.97 22.58 14.81
C VAL A 176 2.25 23.30 14.45
N ASP A 177 2.16 24.60 14.27
CA ASP A 177 3.32 25.50 14.29
C ASP A 177 3.12 26.58 15.37
N HIS A 178 3.90 27.66 15.38
CA HIS A 178 3.75 28.71 16.39
C HIS A 178 2.38 29.41 16.40
N SER A 179 1.67 29.47 15.28
CA SER A 179 0.43 30.25 15.12
C SER A 179 -0.77 29.40 14.69
N ASN A 180 -0.52 28.25 14.10
CA ASN A 180 -1.52 27.46 13.38
C ASN A 180 -1.61 26.03 13.91
N SER A 181 -2.79 25.45 13.78
CA SER A 181 -3.02 24.01 13.90
C SER A 181 -3.45 23.45 12.55
N PHE A 182 -3.09 22.21 12.28
CA PHE A 182 -3.31 21.56 10.99
C PHE A 182 -3.93 20.19 11.18
N LEU A 183 -4.96 19.89 10.39
CA LEU A 183 -5.58 18.58 10.31
C LEU A 183 -5.48 18.07 8.87
N ARG A 184 -4.80 16.93 8.69
CA ARG A 184 -4.56 16.32 7.38
C ARG A 184 -3.92 17.31 6.39
N GLY A 185 -2.91 18.06 6.83
CA GLY A 185 -2.21 19.02 5.97
C GLY A 185 -3.00 20.27 5.60
N HIS A 186 -4.14 20.53 6.24
CA HIS A 186 -4.91 21.76 6.05
C HIS A 186 -5.00 22.54 7.35
N LEU A 187 -5.04 23.86 7.28
CA LEU A 187 -5.30 24.73 8.43
C LEU A 187 -6.61 24.26 9.10
N ALA A 188 -6.53 24.00 10.41
CA ALA A 188 -7.71 23.70 11.20
C ALA A 188 -8.41 25.02 11.51
N ASP A 189 -9.65 25.18 11.04
CA ASP A 189 -10.47 26.33 11.45
C ASP A 189 -10.75 26.24 12.95
N ASP A 190 -10.64 27.37 13.65
CA ASP A 190 -11.18 27.54 15.00
C ASP A 190 -12.71 27.34 14.93
N SER A 191 -13.17 26.12 15.21
CA SER A 191 -14.60 25.77 15.26
C SER A 191 -15.29 26.33 16.50
#